data_AF-A0A969MWK5-F1
#
_entry.id   AF-A0A969MWK5-F1
#
_cell.length_a   1.000
_cell.length_b   1.000
_cell.length_c   1.000
_cell.angle_alpha   90.00
_cell.angle_beta   90.00
_cell.angle_gamma   90.00
#
_symmetry.space_group_name_H-M   'P 1'
#
loop_
_entity.id
_entity.type
_entity.pdbx_description
1 polymer ?
#
loop_
_entity_poly.entity_id
_entity_poly.type
_entity_poly.pdbx_seq_one_letter_code
_entity_poly.pdbx_strand_id
1 'polypeptide(L)'
;MRRQRLHQLLLAPGSNLLGVPTLFWFILSLVFSIGFALPALKASFASNYLIMDDARQHLFWMQRFVDPELFPDDLIADFYQSITSPGVIATYWLMNQLGLEPIMSSKVLPMILGLIATVYCFGIGLELLPIPLMGFHRFVAAESKSLVTRGIGHGHQYGLFVPYISGLFVLSPAAV
;
A
#
# COMPACT_ATOMS: atom_id res chain seq x y z
N MET A 1 2.56 -29.12 -27.66
CA MET A 1 2.65 -27.65 -27.86
C MET A 1 2.06 -26.80 -26.73
N ARG A 2 0.89 -27.12 -26.13
CA ARG A 2 0.25 -26.29 -25.08
C ARG A 2 1.05 -26.17 -23.76
N ARG A 3 1.77 -27.24 -23.37
CA ARG A 3 2.56 -27.30 -22.11
C ARG A 3 3.82 -26.42 -22.13
N GLN A 4 4.51 -26.32 -23.28
CA GLN A 4 5.70 -25.48 -23.43
C GLN A 4 5.36 -23.98 -23.38
N ARG A 5 4.22 -23.57 -23.95
CA ARG A 5 3.74 -22.17 -23.85
C ARG A 5 3.37 -21.80 -22.41
N LEU A 6 2.77 -22.71 -21.64
CA LEU A 6 2.48 -22.49 -20.22
C LEU A 6 3.77 -22.34 -19.40
N HIS A 7 4.78 -23.20 -19.62
CA HIS A 7 6.07 -23.05 -18.95
C HIS A 7 6.77 -21.73 -19.28
N GLN A 8 6.72 -21.29 -20.54
CA GLN A 8 7.29 -19.99 -20.94
C GLN A 8 6.55 -18.80 -20.32
N LEU A 9 5.23 -18.88 -20.14
CA LEU A 9 4.45 -17.82 -19.53
C LEU A 9 4.64 -17.77 -17.99
N LEU A 10 4.88 -18.92 -17.36
CA LEU A 10 4.98 -19.04 -15.90
C LEU A 10 6.40 -18.85 -15.36
N LEU A 11 7.43 -19.31 -16.08
CA LEU A 11 8.78 -19.49 -15.53
C LEU A 11 9.90 -18.94 -16.42
N ALA A 12 9.61 -18.36 -17.58
CA ALA A 12 10.67 -17.80 -18.41
C ALA A 12 11.35 -16.64 -17.65
N PRO A 13 12.68 -16.69 -17.48
CA PRO A 13 13.40 -15.55 -16.92
C PRO A 13 13.21 -14.36 -17.84
N GLY A 14 12.59 -13.30 -17.34
CA GLY A 14 12.26 -12.12 -18.10
C GLY A 14 13.15 -10.96 -17.65
N SER A 15 14.22 -10.67 -18.40
CA SER A 15 15.05 -9.47 -18.17
C SER A 15 14.36 -8.17 -18.62
N ASN A 16 13.27 -8.28 -19.39
CA ASN A 16 12.52 -7.15 -19.91
C ASN A 16 11.21 -6.95 -19.13
N LEU A 17 11.05 -5.74 -18.58
CA LEU A 17 9.82 -5.31 -17.88
C LEU A 17 8.57 -5.35 -18.79
N LEU A 18 8.76 -5.16 -20.10
CA LEU A 18 7.71 -5.21 -21.11
C LEU A 18 7.52 -6.60 -21.75
N GLY A 19 8.22 -7.63 -21.25
CA GLY A 19 8.01 -9.00 -21.72
C GLY A 19 6.58 -9.45 -21.42
N VAL A 20 5.94 -10.15 -22.38
CA VAL A 20 4.56 -10.64 -22.21
C VAL A 20 4.35 -11.43 -20.90
N PRO A 21 5.26 -12.32 -20.45
CA PRO A 21 5.13 -13.00 -19.16
C PRO A 21 5.20 -12.00 -17.99
N THR A 22 6.19 -11.11 -17.98
CA THR A 22 6.39 -10.11 -16.94
C THR A 22 5.18 -9.18 -16.81
N LEU A 23 4.66 -8.68 -17.94
CA LEU A 23 3.48 -7.83 -17.98
C LEU A 23 2.23 -8.55 -17.48
N PHE A 24 2.04 -9.82 -17.84
CA PHE A 24 0.94 -10.62 -17.33
C PHE A 24 0.96 -10.72 -15.81
N TRP A 25 2.11 -11.07 -15.22
CA TRP A 25 2.27 -11.19 -13.77
C TRP A 25 2.17 -9.83 -13.06
N PHE A 26 2.65 -8.76 -13.68
CA PHE A 26 2.50 -7.41 -13.18
C PHE A 26 1.03 -6.98 -13.11
N ILE A 27 0.29 -7.14 -14.22
CA ILE A 27 -1.15 -6.85 -14.27
C ILE A 27 -1.90 -7.71 -13.26
N LEU A 28 -1.56 -8.99 -13.16
CA LEU A 28 -2.18 -9.88 -12.17
C LEU A 28 -1.94 -9.38 -10.74
N SER A 29 -0.74 -8.92 -10.42
CA SER A 29 -0.42 -8.34 -9.10
C SER A 29 -1.26 -7.09 -8.81
N LEU A 30 -1.40 -6.19 -9.80
CA LEU A 30 -2.25 -5.00 -9.69
C LEU A 30 -3.73 -5.37 -9.49
N VAL A 31 -4.25 -6.31 -10.28
CA VAL A 31 -5.64 -6.78 -10.16
C VAL A 31 -5.90 -7.35 -8.76
N PHE A 32 -4.97 -8.14 -8.22
CA PHE A 32 -5.08 -8.65 -6.86
C PHE A 32 -5.01 -7.53 -5.80
N SER A 33 -4.09 -6.56 -5.94
CA SER A 33 -3.98 -5.43 -5.00
C SER A 33 -5.28 -4.62 -4.97
N ILE A 34 -5.84 -4.30 -6.14
CA ILE A 34 -7.16 -3.66 -6.25
C ILE A 34 -8.24 -4.54 -5.61
N GLY A 35 -8.23 -5.85 -5.91
CA GLY A 35 -9.20 -6.81 -5.36
C GLY A 35 -9.22 -6.84 -3.83
N PHE A 36 -8.05 -6.74 -3.17
CA PHE A 36 -7.96 -6.65 -1.71
C PHE A 36 -8.31 -5.27 -1.16
N ALA A 37 -7.98 -4.19 -1.88
CA ALA A 37 -8.25 -2.82 -1.42
C ALA A 37 -9.74 -2.43 -1.56
N LEU A 38 -10.45 -2.93 -2.57
CA LEU A 38 -11.83 -2.53 -2.87
C LEU A 38 -12.83 -2.78 -1.72
N PRO A 39 -12.85 -3.94 -1.04
CA PRO A 39 -13.74 -4.16 0.10
C PRO A 39 -13.47 -3.20 1.26
N ALA A 40 -12.19 -2.94 1.56
CA ALA A 40 -11.79 -2.01 2.61
C ALA A 40 -12.19 -0.56 2.27
N LEU A 41 -12.01 -0.16 1.02
CA LEU A 41 -12.45 1.15 0.52
C LEU A 41 -13.98 1.27 0.59
N LYS A 42 -14.71 0.25 0.13
CA LYS A 42 -16.17 0.25 0.22
C LYS A 42 -16.66 0.36 1.67
N ALA A 43 -16.02 -0.34 2.60
CA ALA A 43 -16.33 -0.25 4.02
C ALA A 43 -16.04 1.14 4.60
N SER A 44 -14.95 1.80 4.20
CA SER A 44 -14.61 3.14 4.67
C SER A 44 -15.59 4.23 4.18
N PHE A 45 -16.24 4.00 3.03
CA PHE A 45 -17.30 4.88 2.51
C PHE A 45 -18.72 4.52 3.00
N ALA A 46 -18.89 3.49 3.83
CA ALA A 46 -20.20 3.13 4.38
C ALA A 46 -20.77 4.23 5.30
N SER A 47 -19.91 5.07 5.88
CA SER A 47 -20.30 6.25 6.65
C SER A 47 -19.25 7.34 6.51
N ASN A 48 -19.68 8.60 6.55
CA ASN A 48 -18.79 9.77 6.50
C ASN A 48 -17.81 9.77 7.68
N TYR A 49 -18.27 9.35 8.87
CA TYR A 49 -17.51 9.38 10.12
C TYR A 49 -16.76 8.08 10.43
N LEU A 50 -16.78 7.10 9.52
CA LEU A 50 -16.00 5.89 9.67
C LEU A 50 -14.54 6.22 9.32
N ILE A 51 -13.78 6.53 10.35
CA ILE A 51 -12.36 6.91 10.29
C ILE A 51 -11.61 5.99 11.27
N MET A 52 -10.51 5.40 10.78
CA MET A 52 -9.63 4.54 11.57
C MET A 52 -9.08 5.32 12.78
N ASP A 53 -8.95 4.65 13.94
CA ASP A 53 -8.61 5.35 15.19
C ASP A 53 -7.28 6.13 15.10
N ASP A 54 -6.26 5.55 14.46
CA ASP A 54 -4.96 6.20 14.25
C ASP A 54 -5.06 7.43 13.35
N ALA A 55 -5.88 7.31 12.31
CA ALA A 55 -6.12 8.40 11.37
C ALA A 55 -6.83 9.57 12.07
N ARG A 56 -7.73 9.28 13.03
CA ARG A 56 -8.44 10.31 13.80
C ARG A 56 -7.48 11.21 14.59
N GLN A 57 -6.42 10.64 15.13
CA GLN A 57 -5.40 11.39 15.90
C GLN A 57 -4.55 12.31 15.02
N HIS A 58 -4.30 11.93 13.76
CA HIS A 58 -3.45 12.70 12.86
C HIS A 58 -4.19 13.64 11.90
N LEU A 59 -5.48 13.40 11.64
CA LEU A 59 -6.24 14.12 10.61
C LEU A 59 -7.08 15.28 11.14
N PHE A 60 -7.47 15.28 12.42
CA PHE A 60 -8.46 16.24 12.91
C PHE A 60 -8.00 17.70 12.70
N TRP A 61 -6.75 18.01 13.05
CA TRP A 61 -6.18 19.35 12.90
C TRP A 61 -5.98 19.75 11.42
N MET A 62 -5.84 18.78 10.51
CA MET A 62 -5.68 19.03 9.08
C MET A 62 -6.95 19.61 8.43
N GLN A 63 -8.10 19.56 9.12
CA GLN A 63 -9.30 20.28 8.70
C GLN A 63 -9.10 21.79 8.59
N ARG A 64 -8.05 22.35 9.23
CA ARG A 64 -7.56 23.71 9.00
C ARG A 64 -7.23 24.04 7.53
N PHE A 65 -7.00 23.02 6.69
CA PHE A 65 -6.79 23.23 5.25
C PHE A 65 -8.09 23.57 4.50
N VAL A 66 -9.24 23.16 5.03
CA VAL A 66 -10.56 23.44 4.47
C VAL A 66 -11.10 24.75 5.05
N ASP A 67 -11.02 24.88 6.38
CA ASP A 67 -11.43 26.06 7.11
C ASP A 67 -10.33 26.50 8.09
N PRO A 68 -9.57 27.56 7.76
CA PRO A 68 -8.48 28.06 8.59
C PRO A 68 -8.92 28.54 9.98
N GLU A 69 -10.21 28.83 10.20
CA GLU A 69 -10.74 29.28 11.48
C GLU A 69 -10.99 28.12 12.46
N LEU A 70 -10.80 26.86 12.03
CA LEU A 70 -10.95 25.70 12.89
C LEU A 70 -9.80 25.55 13.90
N PHE A 71 -10.18 25.27 15.15
CA PHE A 71 -9.28 25.06 16.29
C PHE A 71 -8.36 26.27 16.58
N PRO A 72 -8.90 27.49 16.73
CA PRO A 72 -8.08 28.64 17.10
C PRO A 72 -7.52 28.42 18.51
N ASP A 73 -6.22 28.67 18.69
CA ASP A 73 -5.52 28.56 19.98
C ASP A 73 -5.62 27.16 20.66
N ASP A 74 -5.81 26.10 19.88
CA ASP A 74 -5.91 24.73 20.39
C ASP A 74 -4.50 24.08 20.53
N LEU A 75 -4.07 23.93 21.78
CA LEU A 75 -2.78 23.33 22.14
C LEU A 75 -2.60 21.89 21.62
N ILE A 76 -3.69 21.12 21.52
CA ILE A 76 -3.64 19.73 21.05
C ILE A 76 -3.44 19.72 19.53
N ALA A 77 -4.19 20.55 18.80
CA ALA A 77 -4.04 20.70 17.36
C ALA A 77 -2.63 21.17 16.99
N ASP A 78 -2.11 22.17 17.70
CA ASP A 78 -0.78 22.72 17.45
C ASP A 78 0.33 21.71 17.79
N PHE A 79 0.16 20.93 18.86
CA PHE A 79 1.08 19.86 19.21
C PHE A 79 1.14 18.79 18.11
N TYR A 80 -0.01 18.28 17.67
CA TYR A 80 -0.05 17.25 16.61
C TYR A 80 0.43 17.77 15.26
N GLN A 81 0.18 19.05 14.95
CA GLN A 81 0.76 19.71 13.78
C GLN A 81 2.29 19.76 13.86
N SER A 82 2.86 20.07 15.03
CA SER A 82 4.31 20.22 15.20
C SER A 82 5.09 18.91 15.06
N ILE A 83 4.50 17.77 15.44
CA ILE A 83 5.13 16.44 15.35
C ILE A 83 4.88 15.76 13.99
N THR A 84 3.97 16.30 13.17
CA THR A 84 3.66 15.69 11.87
C THR A 84 4.76 16.04 10.87
N SER A 85 5.26 15.02 10.16
CA SER A 85 6.33 15.24 9.20
C SER A 85 5.88 16.15 8.04
N PRO A 86 6.74 17.05 7.55
CA PRO A 86 6.39 17.97 6.47
C PRO A 86 5.89 17.26 5.20
N GLY A 87 6.39 16.05 4.91
CA GLY A 87 5.94 15.26 3.75
C GLY A 87 4.48 14.81 3.86
N VAL A 88 4.03 14.45 5.06
CA VAL A 88 2.62 14.09 5.30
C VAL A 88 1.75 15.33 5.14
N ILE A 89 2.14 16.45 5.75
CA ILE A 89 1.43 17.74 5.63
C ILE A 89 1.29 18.14 4.16
N ALA A 90 2.39 18.14 3.41
CA ALA A 90 2.40 18.52 2.00
C ALA A 90 1.49 17.60 1.15
N THR A 91 1.47 16.30 1.44
CA THR A 91 0.62 15.34 0.72
C THR A 91 -0.87 15.68 0.91
N TYR A 92 -1.32 15.84 2.16
CA TYR A 92 -2.72 16.17 2.45
C TYR A 92 -3.10 17.57 1.97
N TRP A 93 -2.18 18.54 2.07
CA TRP A 93 -2.40 19.88 1.53
C TRP A 93 -2.57 19.87 0.01
N LEU A 94 -1.72 19.15 -0.74
CA LEU A 94 -1.87 19.00 -2.19
C LEU A 94 -3.19 18.34 -2.56
N MET A 95 -3.60 17.29 -1.84
CA MET A 95 -4.89 16.64 -2.08
C MET A 95 -6.06 17.60 -1.82
N ASN A 96 -5.97 18.43 -0.78
CA ASN A 96 -6.95 19.48 -0.50
C ASN A 96 -7.04 20.51 -1.64
N GLN A 97 -5.91 20.93 -2.23
CA GLN A 97 -5.90 21.80 -3.41
C GLN A 97 -6.57 21.17 -4.63
N LEU A 98 -6.58 19.83 -4.72
CA LEU A 98 -7.29 19.07 -5.76
C LEU A 98 -8.78 18.85 -5.43
N GLY A 99 -9.29 19.44 -4.35
CA GLY A 99 -10.67 19.32 -3.91
C GLY A 99 -10.97 18.09 -3.05
N LEU A 100 -9.94 17.37 -2.58
CA LEU A 100 -10.10 16.22 -1.68
C LEU A 100 -9.81 16.63 -0.24
N GLU A 101 -10.87 16.80 0.56
CA GLU A 101 -10.73 17.10 1.98
C GLU A 101 -9.87 16.05 2.72
N PRO A 102 -9.22 16.39 3.84
CA PRO A 102 -8.32 15.48 4.54
C PRO A 102 -8.93 14.13 4.93
N ILE A 103 -10.21 14.11 5.32
CA ILE A 103 -10.93 12.87 5.66
C ILE A 103 -11.10 11.99 4.43
N MET A 104 -11.53 12.55 3.30
CA MET A 104 -11.67 11.81 2.05
C MET A 104 -10.32 11.30 1.55
N SER A 105 -9.30 12.16 1.62
CA SER A 105 -7.91 11.83 1.30
C SER A 105 -7.42 10.61 2.08
N SER A 106 -7.71 10.55 3.38
CA SER A 106 -7.29 9.43 4.24
C SER A 106 -7.91 8.08 3.88
N LYS A 107 -9.07 8.07 3.22
CA LYS A 107 -9.74 6.85 2.77
C LYS A 107 -9.16 6.33 1.46
N VAL A 108 -8.77 7.23 0.56
CA VAL A 108 -8.29 6.91 -0.79
C VAL A 108 -6.77 6.68 -0.81
N LEU A 109 -6.03 7.45 -0.02
CA LEU A 109 -4.56 7.42 -0.01
C LEU A 109 -3.96 6.02 0.28
N PRO A 110 -4.49 5.20 1.21
CA PRO A 110 -3.99 3.85 1.44
C PRO A 110 -4.05 2.96 0.20
N MET A 111 -5.11 3.08 -0.62
CA MET A 111 -5.22 2.32 -1.87
C MET A 111 -4.18 2.78 -2.89
N ILE A 112 -3.99 4.09 -3.05
CA ILE A 112 -2.99 4.64 -3.98
C ILE A 112 -1.58 4.18 -3.56
N LEU A 113 -1.25 4.32 -2.28
CA LEU A 113 0.04 3.90 -1.74
C LEU A 113 0.24 2.38 -1.85
N GLY A 114 -0.81 1.58 -1.64
CA GLY A 114 -0.76 0.12 -1.83
C GLY A 114 -0.47 -0.28 -3.27
N LEU A 115 -1.04 0.42 -4.25
CA LEU A 115 -0.75 0.20 -5.67
C LEU A 115 0.68 0.60 -6.02
N ILE A 116 1.15 1.76 -5.54
CA ILE A 116 2.54 2.19 -5.72
C ILE A 116 3.51 1.18 -5.09
N ALA A 117 3.22 0.72 -3.87
CA ALA A 117 3.99 -0.30 -3.18
C ALA A 117 4.02 -1.61 -3.97
N THR A 118 2.89 -2.02 -4.55
CA THR A 118 2.81 -3.20 -5.43
C THR A 118 3.76 -3.09 -6.61
N VAL A 119 3.85 -1.91 -7.26
CA VAL A 119 4.79 -1.67 -8.36
C VAL A 119 6.24 -1.84 -7.88
N TYR A 120 6.62 -1.20 -6.78
CA TYR A 120 7.97 -1.31 -6.24
C TYR A 120 8.31 -2.73 -5.78
N CYS A 121 7.41 -3.41 -5.07
CA CYS A 121 7.60 -4.78 -4.61
C CYS A 121 7.76 -5.75 -5.78
N PHE A 122 7.01 -5.55 -6.87
CA PHE A 122 7.14 -6.35 -8.08
C PHE A 122 8.49 -6.08 -8.77
N GLY A 123 8.88 -4.81 -8.91
CA GLY A 123 10.17 -4.42 -9.50
C GLY A 123 11.37 -4.97 -8.73
N ILE A 124 11.41 -4.78 -7.41
CA ILE A 124 12.44 -5.34 -6.52
C ILE A 124 12.43 -6.88 -6.59
N GLY A 125 11.24 -7.49 -6.69
CA GLY A 125 11.10 -8.93 -6.85
C GLY A 125 11.80 -9.45 -8.09
N LEU A 126 11.70 -8.74 -9.22
CA LEU A 126 12.37 -9.08 -10.48
C LEU A 126 13.88 -8.85 -10.42
N GLU A 127 14.35 -7.80 -9.73
CA GLU A 127 15.79 -7.55 -9.55
C GLU A 127 16.46 -8.62 -8.69
N LEU A 128 15.78 -9.07 -7.63
CA LEU A 128 16.31 -10.09 -6.72
C LEU A 128 16.29 -11.48 -7.33
N LEU A 129 15.21 -11.84 -8.02
CA LEU A 129 15.05 -13.13 -8.70
C LEU A 129 14.33 -12.86 -10.02
N PRO A 130 14.98 -13.02 -11.19
CA PRO A 130 14.40 -12.69 -12.50
C PRO A 130 13.34 -13.71 -12.95
N ILE A 131 12.56 -14.26 -12.01
CA ILE A 131 11.44 -15.16 -12.21
C ILE A 131 10.16 -14.37 -11.85
N PRO A 132 9.32 -14.00 -12.83
CA PRO A 132 8.12 -13.19 -12.61
C PRO A 132 7.14 -13.73 -11.53
N LEU A 133 7.04 -15.05 -11.40
CA LEU A 133 6.26 -15.73 -10.35
C LEU A 133 6.72 -15.34 -8.93
N MET A 134 8.02 -15.10 -8.72
CA MET A 134 8.55 -14.70 -7.42
C MET A 134 8.19 -13.25 -7.07
N GLY A 135 8.06 -12.36 -8.06
CA GLY A 135 7.52 -11.02 -7.87
C GLY A 135 6.08 -11.05 -7.36
N PHE A 136 5.24 -11.90 -7.97
CA PHE A 136 3.85 -12.10 -7.54
C PHE A 136 3.75 -12.70 -6.13
N HIS A 137 4.54 -13.72 -5.80
CA HIS A 137 4.56 -14.29 -4.45
C HIS A 137 4.98 -13.27 -3.37
N ARG A 138 5.99 -12.44 -3.66
CA ARG A 138 6.42 -11.37 -2.74
C ARG A 138 5.33 -10.33 -2.52
N PHE A 139 4.62 -9.94 -3.57
CA PHE A 139 3.45 -9.08 -3.47
C PHE A 139 2.34 -9.73 -2.61
N VAL A 140 1.89 -10.95 -2.92
CA VAL A 140 0.81 -11.63 -2.17
C VAL A 140 1.17 -11.81 -0.69
N ALA A 141 2.43 -12.07 -0.37
CA ALA A 141 2.91 -12.19 1.00
C ALA A 141 2.89 -10.86 1.77
N ALA A 142 3.18 -9.73 1.10
CA ALA A 142 3.02 -8.41 1.69
C ALA A 142 1.54 -8.08 1.91
N GLU A 143 0.70 -8.41 0.94
CA GLU A 143 -0.68 -7.94 0.91
C GLU A 143 -1.63 -8.72 1.83
N SER A 144 -1.40 -10.04 1.97
CA SER A 144 -2.09 -10.87 2.97
C SER A 144 -1.84 -10.44 4.42
N LYS A 145 -0.71 -9.76 4.70
CA LYS A 145 -0.37 -9.26 6.04
C LYS A 145 -0.85 -7.82 6.27
N SER A 146 -1.03 -7.04 5.20
CA SER A 146 -1.41 -5.62 5.24
C SER A 146 -2.93 -5.43 5.33
N LEU A 147 -3.70 -6.09 4.44
CA LEU A 147 -5.12 -5.77 4.24
C LEU A 147 -6.09 -6.66 5.03
N VAL A 148 -5.74 -7.92 5.31
CA VAL A 148 -6.69 -8.89 5.91
C VAL A 148 -6.67 -8.89 7.45
N THR A 149 -5.57 -8.50 8.09
CA THR A 149 -5.43 -8.72 9.56
C THR A 149 -5.50 -7.44 10.41
N ARG A 150 -5.34 -6.24 9.83
CA ARG A 150 -5.01 -5.04 10.64
C ARG A 150 -5.83 -3.77 10.38
N GLY A 151 -6.71 -3.76 9.37
CA GLY A 151 -7.51 -2.57 9.00
C GLY A 151 -8.72 -2.26 9.91
N ILE A 152 -8.93 -2.98 11.03
CA ILE A 152 -10.16 -2.86 11.85
C ILE A 152 -9.90 -2.53 13.33
N GLY A 153 -8.68 -2.41 13.87
CA GLY A 153 -8.63 -2.10 15.30
C GLY A 153 -7.35 -1.75 16.05
N HIS A 154 -6.17 -1.69 15.44
CA HIS A 154 -4.97 -1.36 16.23
C HIS A 154 -3.95 -0.54 15.44
N GLY A 155 -3.93 0.77 15.70
CA GLY A 155 -2.93 1.33 16.61
C GLY A 155 -1.53 0.78 16.44
N HIS A 156 -0.74 1.41 15.59
CA HIS A 156 0.70 1.17 15.41
C HIS A 156 1.09 -0.22 14.86
N GLN A 157 1.83 -0.25 13.75
CA GLN A 157 3.17 -0.86 13.66
C GLN A 157 3.66 -0.98 12.21
N TYR A 158 4.73 -0.26 11.92
CA TYR A 158 5.81 -0.56 10.98
C TYR A 158 5.70 -1.91 10.23
N GLY A 159 5.34 -1.85 8.95
CA GLY A 159 5.18 -3.03 8.09
C GLY A 159 6.20 -3.17 6.95
N LEU A 160 7.10 -2.20 6.75
CA LEU A 160 8.06 -2.26 5.64
C LEU A 160 9.34 -3.06 5.94
N PHE A 161 9.61 -3.45 7.20
CA PHE A 161 10.91 -4.06 7.58
C PHE A 161 10.89 -5.57 7.85
N VAL A 162 9.74 -6.17 8.21
CA VAL A 162 9.64 -7.61 8.53
C VAL A 162 9.56 -8.57 7.31
N PRO A 163 9.14 -8.17 6.08
CA PRO A 163 9.24 -9.08 4.94
C PRO A 163 10.69 -9.35 4.51
N TYR A 164 11.66 -8.63 5.07
CA TYR A 164 13.07 -8.70 4.70
C TYR A 164 13.77 -10.02 5.09
N ILE A 165 13.35 -10.71 6.17
CA ILE A 165 14.05 -11.89 6.69
C ILE A 165 13.26 -13.21 6.53
N SER A 166 11.92 -13.15 6.60
CA SER A 166 11.11 -14.39 6.59
C SER A 166 11.07 -15.09 5.22
N GLY A 167 11.21 -14.35 4.12
CA GLY A 167 11.26 -14.92 2.76
C GLY A 167 12.58 -15.58 2.38
N LEU A 168 13.67 -15.27 3.10
CA LEU A 168 14.99 -15.88 2.89
C LEU A 168 15.10 -17.30 3.46
N PHE A 169 14.26 -17.66 4.45
CA PHE A 169 14.32 -18.97 5.10
C PHE A 169 13.35 -20.02 4.54
N VAL A 170 12.29 -19.61 3.82
CA VAL A 170 11.28 -20.56 3.33
C VAL A 170 11.70 -21.23 2.01
N LEU A 171 12.77 -20.77 1.37
CA LEU A 171 13.29 -21.33 0.11
C LEU A 171 14.81 -21.59 0.16
N SER A 172 15.32 -22.11 1.27
CA SER A 172 16.55 -22.91 1.25
C SER A 172 16.16 -24.39 1.12
N PRO A 173 16.08 -24.96 -0.10
CA PRO A 173 16.12 -26.40 -0.26
C PRO A 173 17.57 -26.85 -0.06
N ALA A 174 17.82 -27.60 1.01
CA ALA A 174 19.06 -28.31 1.33
C ALA A 174 20.24 -27.44 1.84
N ALA A 175 20.43 -27.46 3.15
CA ALA A 175 21.77 -27.58 3.74
C ALA A 175 21.83 -28.94 4.44
N VAL A 176 22.55 -29.87 3.80
CA VAL A 176 23.29 -30.95 4.46
C VAL A 176 24.51 -30.32 5.11
#